data_AF-A0A1J3CRR3-F1
#
_entry.id   AF-A0A1J3CRR3-F1
#
_cell.length_a   1.000
_cell.length_b   1.000
_cell.length_c   1.000
_cell.angle_alpha   90.00
_cell.angle_beta   90.00
_cell.angle_gamma   90.00
#
_symmetry.space_group_name_H-M   'P 1'
#
loop_
_entity.id
_entity.type
_entity.pdbx_description
1 polymer ?
#
loop_
_entity_poly.entity_id
_entity_poly.type
_entity_poly.pdbx_seq_one_letter_code
_entity_poly.pdbx_strand_id
1 'polypeptide(L)'
;ISFTCNACGLLGERNPYVCIECNFMIHKDCISLPRVININRHEHRISLTYHLGRGNWELCGVCRKKIDWNFGAFSCKRCPGYAVHSKCATDSKVWDGEELEDVPEVEEEILDPYKVINENEINHFSHEEHDLRLGVDNVTDFEMMRCDACILPLNDGMFYKCMQCDFFLHKVCANLPRKKRHVLHNHKLNLQVDYCKRDSLFQCFACKQFSTGFRYECLTYIYRGEIKCG
;
A
#
# COMPACT_ATOMS: atom_id res chain seq x y z
N ILE A 1 33.00 9.53 -23.67
CA ILE A 1 32.27 8.35 -24.19
C ILE A 1 30.96 8.25 -23.43
N SER A 2 29.83 8.09 -24.11
CA SER A 2 28.53 7.82 -23.49
C SER A 2 28.18 6.36 -23.73
N PHE A 3 27.46 5.74 -22.79
CA PHE A 3 27.01 4.36 -22.89
C PHE A 3 25.61 4.22 -22.30
N THR A 4 24.91 3.14 -22.60
CA THR A 4 23.63 2.82 -21.96
C THR A 4 23.86 1.76 -20.89
N CYS A 5 23.42 2.03 -19.66
CA CYS A 5 23.61 1.11 -18.55
C CYS A 5 22.69 -0.10 -18.66
N ASN A 6 23.25 -1.31 -18.68
CA ASN A 6 22.49 -2.54 -18.78
C ASN A 6 21.51 -2.75 -17.63
N ALA A 7 21.78 -2.20 -16.44
CA ALA A 7 20.93 -2.41 -15.27
C ALA A 7 19.74 -1.45 -15.15
N CYS A 8 19.78 -0.28 -15.79
CA CYS A 8 18.71 0.72 -15.66
C CYS A 8 18.22 1.33 -16.97
N GLY A 9 18.88 1.04 -18.09
CA GLY A 9 18.54 1.54 -19.43
C GLY A 9 18.76 3.04 -19.63
N LEU A 10 19.38 3.73 -18.67
CA LEU A 10 19.69 5.16 -18.77
C LEU A 10 21.10 5.40 -19.29
N LEU A 11 21.28 6.55 -19.96
CA LEU A 11 22.59 7.01 -20.40
C LEU A 11 23.52 7.22 -19.20
N GLY A 12 24.71 6.67 -19.31
CA GLY A 12 25.83 6.91 -18.42
C GLY A 12 26.86 7.82 -19.07
N GLU A 13 27.37 8.72 -18.25
CA GLU A 13 28.57 9.50 -18.55
C GLU A 13 29.71 9.00 -17.65
N ARG A 14 30.96 9.16 -18.09
CA ARG A 14 32.20 8.82 -17.35
C ARG A 14 32.55 7.33 -17.40
N ASN A 15 33.09 6.78 -16.30
CA ASN A 15 33.73 5.46 -16.20
C ASN A 15 32.70 4.36 -15.85
N PRO A 16 32.15 3.61 -16.83
CA PRO A 16 31.39 2.40 -16.57
C PRO A 16 32.26 1.32 -15.92
N TYR A 17 31.61 0.40 -15.22
CA TYR A 17 32.17 -0.95 -15.08
C TYR A 17 31.77 -1.74 -16.32
N VAL A 18 32.76 -2.38 -16.94
CA VAL A 18 32.61 -3.03 -18.23
C VAL A 18 33.06 -4.47 -18.15
N CYS A 19 32.23 -5.40 -18.59
CA CYS A 19 32.67 -6.71 -19.03
C CYS A 19 32.67 -6.72 -20.56
N ILE A 20 33.85 -6.75 -21.17
CA ILE A 20 34.01 -6.65 -22.63
C ILE A 20 33.46 -7.91 -23.30
N GLU A 21 33.72 -9.08 -22.73
CA GLU A 21 33.26 -10.37 -23.28
C GLU A 21 31.73 -10.46 -23.36
N CYS A 22 31.04 -9.92 -22.35
CA CYS A 22 29.57 -9.89 -22.32
C CYS A 22 28.97 -8.64 -22.97
N ASN A 23 29.80 -7.70 -23.45
CA ASN A 23 29.39 -6.35 -23.83
C ASN A 23 28.44 -5.70 -22.79
N PHE A 24 28.78 -5.85 -21.52
CA PHE A 24 27.95 -5.43 -20.39
C PHE A 24 28.56 -4.19 -19.74
N MET A 25 27.82 -3.09 -19.70
CA MET A 25 28.23 -1.81 -19.14
C MET A 25 27.23 -1.34 -18.08
N ILE A 26 27.73 -1.03 -16.88
CA ILE A 26 26.88 -0.63 -15.76
C ILE A 26 27.39 0.64 -15.10
N HIS A 27 26.47 1.50 -14.65
CA HIS A 27 26.85 2.64 -13.80
C HIS A 27 27.44 2.11 -12.50
N LYS A 28 28.39 2.85 -11.92
CA LYS A 28 28.96 2.55 -10.60
C LYS A 28 27.86 2.31 -9.55
N ASP A 29 26.88 3.22 -9.49
CA ASP A 29 25.79 3.15 -8.51
C ASP A 29 24.73 2.08 -8.85
N CYS A 30 24.75 1.55 -10.07
CA CYS A 30 23.83 0.47 -10.46
C CYS A 30 24.35 -0.92 -10.08
N ILE A 31 25.62 -1.04 -9.67
CA ILE A 31 26.21 -2.31 -9.20
C ILE A 31 25.60 -2.73 -7.87
N SER A 32 25.31 -1.75 -7.01
CA SER A 32 24.71 -1.96 -5.69
C SER A 32 23.18 -1.87 -5.72
N LEU A 33 22.54 -2.12 -6.87
CA LEU A 33 21.09 -2.23 -6.91
C LEU A 33 20.64 -3.44 -6.08
N PRO A 34 19.56 -3.31 -5.30
CA PRO A 34 19.06 -4.40 -4.49
C PRO A 34 18.48 -5.51 -5.36
N ARG A 35 18.45 -6.73 -4.84
CA ARG A 35 18.00 -7.94 -5.52
C ARG A 35 16.53 -8.21 -5.29
N VAL A 36 16.04 -8.06 -4.08
CA VAL A 36 14.62 -8.25 -3.75
C VAL A 36 14.15 -7.13 -2.84
N ILE A 37 13.09 -6.44 -3.23
CA ILE A 37 12.57 -5.30 -2.47
C ILE A 37 11.06 -5.31 -2.39
N ASN A 38 10.52 -4.49 -1.48
CA ASN A 38 9.12 -4.10 -1.46
C ASN A 38 8.97 -2.65 -1.92
N ILE A 39 7.88 -2.34 -2.62
CA ILE A 39 7.57 -0.97 -3.03
C ILE A 39 6.16 -0.59 -2.63
N ASN A 40 5.89 0.71 -2.45
CA ASN A 40 4.56 1.20 -2.10
C ASN A 40 3.52 1.17 -3.25
N ARG A 41 3.91 0.65 -4.42
CA ARG A 41 3.06 0.54 -5.62
C ARG A 41 2.65 -0.90 -5.94
N HIS A 42 3.08 -1.87 -5.14
CA HIS A 42 2.79 -3.28 -5.37
C HIS A 42 2.76 -4.06 -4.05
N GLU A 43 1.87 -5.04 -3.93
CA GLU A 43 1.73 -5.81 -2.69
C GLU A 43 2.84 -6.85 -2.50
N HIS A 44 3.28 -7.48 -3.59
CA HIS A 44 4.30 -8.52 -3.55
C HIS A 44 5.72 -7.96 -3.64
N ARG A 45 6.69 -8.73 -3.15
CA ARG A 45 8.11 -8.46 -3.42
C ARG A 45 8.38 -8.50 -4.92
N ILE A 46 9.24 -7.60 -5.36
CA ILE A 46 9.75 -7.56 -6.72
C ILE A 46 11.24 -7.86 -6.71
N SER A 47 11.72 -8.54 -7.75
CA SER A 47 13.12 -8.93 -7.87
C SER A 47 13.77 -8.22 -9.05
N LEU A 48 15.02 -7.80 -8.88
CA LEU A 48 15.83 -7.28 -9.97
C LEU A 48 16.10 -8.40 -10.98
N THR A 49 15.85 -8.11 -12.25
CA THR A 49 16.33 -8.90 -13.38
C THR A 49 17.13 -7.99 -14.29
N TYR A 50 18.28 -8.46 -14.79
CA TYR A 50 19.08 -7.74 -15.78
C TYR A 50 18.58 -7.92 -17.21
N HIS A 51 17.71 -8.92 -17.42
CA HIS A 51 17.07 -9.20 -18.70
C HIS A 51 15.63 -9.67 -18.43
N LEU A 52 14.65 -8.80 -18.66
CA LEU A 52 13.23 -9.16 -18.50
C LEU A 52 12.80 -10.27 -19.46
N GLY A 53 13.52 -10.43 -20.58
CA GLY A 53 13.18 -11.38 -21.63
C GLY A 53 11.95 -10.95 -22.44
N ARG A 54 11.64 -11.75 -23.46
CA ARG A 54 10.51 -11.47 -24.35
C ARG A 54 9.19 -11.65 -23.60
N GLY A 55 8.41 -10.59 -23.42
CA GLY A 55 7.13 -10.61 -22.71
C GLY A 55 6.32 -9.34 -22.94
N ASN A 56 5.05 -9.33 -22.51
CA ASN A 56 4.20 -8.15 -22.64
C ASN A 56 4.42 -7.18 -21.45
N TRP A 57 5.54 -6.44 -21.50
CA TRP A 57 5.94 -5.48 -20.47
C TRP A 57 5.55 -4.05 -20.87
N GLU A 58 4.25 -3.77 -20.92
CA GLU A 58 3.79 -2.55 -21.59
C GLU A 58 4.20 -1.27 -20.86
N LEU A 59 3.99 -1.18 -19.55
CA LEU A 59 4.19 0.04 -18.77
C LEU A 59 4.80 -0.26 -17.40
N CYS A 60 5.69 0.63 -16.97
CA CYS A 60 6.25 0.62 -15.62
C CYS A 60 5.16 0.87 -14.58
N GLY A 61 5.08 0.00 -13.57
CA GLY A 61 4.10 0.06 -12.48
C GLY A 61 4.16 1.33 -11.63
N VAL A 62 5.24 2.13 -11.74
CA VAL A 62 5.43 3.39 -11.03
C VAL A 62 5.18 4.58 -11.95
N CYS A 63 6.01 4.77 -12.99
CA CYS A 63 5.97 5.98 -13.81
C CYS A 63 5.02 5.89 -15.02
N ARG A 64 4.43 4.71 -15.27
CA ARG A 64 3.52 4.43 -16.40
C ARG A 64 4.13 4.71 -17.78
N LYS A 65 5.46 4.76 -17.90
CA LYS A 65 6.18 4.83 -19.18
C LYS A 65 6.57 3.43 -19.65
N LYS A 66 6.78 3.28 -20.96
CA LYS A 66 7.22 2.01 -21.56
C LYS A 66 8.51 1.49 -20.93
N ILE A 67 8.58 0.17 -20.76
CA ILE A 67 9.80 -0.51 -20.33
C ILE A 67 10.52 -1.05 -21.56
N ASP A 68 11.82 -0.74 -21.65
CA ASP A 68 12.69 -1.42 -22.60
C ASP A 68 13.23 -2.70 -21.94
N TRP A 69 12.67 -3.83 -22.35
CA TRP A 69 13.00 -5.18 -21.90
C TRP A 69 14.45 -5.64 -22.17
N ASN A 70 15.23 -4.90 -22.95
CA ASN A 70 16.64 -5.19 -23.19
C ASN A 70 17.51 -4.85 -21.98
N PHE A 71 16.99 -4.03 -21.07
CA PHE A 71 17.68 -3.57 -19.88
C PHE A 71 17.05 -4.12 -18.61
N GLY A 72 17.79 -3.95 -17.51
CA GLY A 72 17.36 -4.37 -16.20
C GLY A 72 16.15 -3.60 -15.69
N ALA A 73 15.33 -4.32 -14.93
CA ALA A 73 14.12 -3.84 -14.29
C ALA A 73 13.79 -4.73 -13.09
N PHE A 74 12.88 -4.29 -12.26
CA PHE A 74 12.29 -5.14 -11.24
C PHE A 74 11.00 -5.76 -11.76
N SER A 75 10.77 -7.04 -11.49
CA SER A 75 9.54 -7.73 -11.86
C SER A 75 8.97 -8.53 -10.69
N CYS A 76 7.66 -8.73 -10.71
CA CYS A 76 6.97 -9.58 -9.74
C CYS A 76 6.85 -11.00 -10.29
N LYS A 77 7.29 -12.00 -9.51
CA LYS A 77 7.11 -13.42 -9.88
C LYS A 77 5.65 -13.89 -9.74
N ARG A 78 4.87 -13.27 -8.85
CA ARG A 78 3.46 -13.61 -8.57
C ARG A 78 2.46 -12.92 -9.50
N CYS A 79 2.84 -11.77 -10.08
CA CYS A 79 1.97 -10.98 -10.97
C CYS A 79 2.60 -10.88 -12.36
N PRO A 80 2.22 -11.79 -13.29
CA PRO A 80 2.73 -11.77 -14.66
C PRO A 80 2.51 -10.40 -15.32
N GLY A 81 3.54 -9.89 -15.99
CA GLY A 81 3.49 -8.58 -16.68
C GLY A 81 3.70 -7.36 -15.78
N TYR A 82 3.79 -7.51 -14.46
CA TYR A 82 4.17 -6.40 -13.58
C TYR A 82 5.68 -6.19 -13.58
N ALA A 83 6.12 -5.04 -14.10
CA ALA A 83 7.51 -4.63 -14.08
C ALA A 83 7.66 -3.14 -13.77
N VAL A 84 8.82 -2.77 -13.25
CA VAL A 84 9.16 -1.41 -12.81
C VAL A 84 10.59 -1.11 -13.22
N HIS A 85 10.85 0.05 -13.83
CA HIS A 85 12.23 0.48 -14.13
C HIS A 85 13.09 0.45 -12.87
N SER A 86 14.36 0.03 -12.96
CA SER A 86 15.26 -0.05 -11.81
C SER A 86 15.33 1.24 -11.00
N LYS A 87 15.42 2.40 -11.67
CA LYS A 87 15.43 3.71 -10.97
C LYS A 87 14.09 4.14 -10.39
N CYS A 88 12.97 3.66 -10.95
CA CYS A 88 11.65 3.90 -10.35
C CYS A 88 11.44 3.03 -9.11
N ALA A 89 11.92 1.78 -9.15
CA ALA A 89 11.83 0.84 -8.05
C ALA A 89 12.66 1.30 -6.84
N THR A 90 13.85 1.83 -7.08
CA THR A 90 14.76 2.31 -6.02
C THR A 90 14.64 3.80 -5.70
N ASP A 91 13.56 4.47 -6.13
CA ASP A 91 13.32 5.86 -5.73
C ASP A 91 12.94 5.90 -4.23
N SER A 92 13.53 6.83 -3.48
CA SER A 92 13.27 7.03 -2.04
C SER A 92 11.79 7.27 -1.69
N LYS A 93 10.94 7.66 -2.65
CA LYS A 93 9.49 7.83 -2.49
C LYS A 93 8.70 6.56 -2.80
N VAL A 94 9.37 5.48 -3.20
CA VAL A 94 8.76 4.23 -3.67
C VAL A 94 9.24 3.05 -2.83
N TRP A 95 10.53 3.04 -2.46
CA TRP A 95 11.19 1.99 -1.68
C TRP A 95 11.73 2.54 -0.36
N ASP A 96 11.67 1.72 0.68
CA ASP A 96 12.12 2.04 2.06
C ASP A 96 13.63 1.89 2.25
N GLY A 97 14.35 1.28 1.31
CA GLY A 97 15.80 1.07 1.41
C GLY A 97 16.20 -0.31 1.92
N GLU A 98 15.23 -1.18 2.22
CA GLU A 98 15.48 -2.52 2.76
C GLU A 98 15.69 -3.56 1.64
N GLU A 99 16.80 -4.30 1.71
CA GLU A 99 17.09 -5.48 0.89
C GLU A 99 16.48 -6.72 1.54
N LEU A 100 15.83 -7.56 0.74
CA LEU A 100 15.01 -8.68 1.22
C LEU A 100 15.38 -10.03 0.58
N GLU A 101 16.48 -10.13 -0.16
CA GLU A 101 16.92 -11.39 -0.80
C GLU A 101 17.11 -12.51 0.24
N ASP A 102 17.80 -12.21 1.33
CA ASP A 102 18.10 -13.17 2.41
C ASP A 102 17.01 -13.25 3.49
N VAL A 103 15.94 -12.45 3.35
CA VAL A 103 14.83 -12.45 4.29
C VAL A 103 13.77 -13.42 3.78
N PRO A 104 13.40 -14.48 4.52
CA PRO A 104 12.31 -15.37 4.09
C PRO A 104 11.02 -14.59 3.84
N GLU A 105 10.29 -14.92 2.78
CA GLU A 105 8.95 -14.38 2.55
C GLU A 105 7.97 -15.14 3.44
N VAL A 106 7.59 -14.54 4.56
CA VAL A 106 6.55 -15.07 5.45
C VAL A 106 5.20 -14.60 4.92
N GLU A 107 4.26 -15.53 4.73
CA GLU A 107 2.87 -15.17 4.43
C GLU A 107 2.30 -14.47 5.67
N GLU A 108 2.09 -13.16 5.59
CA GLU A 108 1.37 -12.45 6.64
C GLU A 108 -0.07 -12.96 6.69
N GLU A 109 -0.54 -13.36 7.87
CA GLU A 109 -1.95 -13.66 8.09
C GLU A 109 -2.80 -12.44 7.71
N ILE A 110 -3.68 -12.61 6.71
CA ILE A 110 -4.67 -11.61 6.33
C ILE A 110 -5.78 -11.69 7.38
N LEU A 111 -5.72 -10.79 8.36
CA LEU A 111 -6.77 -10.68 9.37
C LEU A 111 -7.98 -9.97 8.78
N ASP A 112 -9.09 -10.69 8.69
CA ASP A 112 -10.38 -10.12 8.28
C ASP A 112 -10.80 -8.99 9.24
N PRO A 113 -11.43 -7.92 8.74
CA PRO A 113 -11.93 -6.84 9.59
C PRO A 113 -13.10 -7.28 10.49
N TYR A 114 -13.82 -8.33 10.13
CA TYR A 114 -14.95 -8.80 10.93
C TYR A 114 -15.22 -10.28 10.72
N LYS A 115 -15.91 -10.89 11.68
CA LYS A 115 -16.49 -12.22 11.56
C LYS A 115 -17.96 -12.08 11.17
N VAL A 116 -18.41 -12.87 10.19
CA VAL A 116 -19.83 -12.91 9.81
C VAL A 116 -20.57 -13.80 10.81
N ILE A 117 -21.57 -13.25 11.48
CA ILE A 117 -22.44 -13.99 12.40
C ILE A 117 -23.65 -14.55 11.62
N ASN A 118 -24.26 -13.71 10.78
CA ASN A 118 -25.31 -14.09 9.83
C ASN A 118 -25.34 -13.10 8.65
N GLU A 119 -26.30 -13.24 7.74
CA GLU A 119 -26.41 -12.42 6.51
C GLU A 119 -26.39 -10.90 6.76
N ASN A 120 -26.88 -10.45 7.92
CA ASN A 120 -27.01 -9.03 8.26
C ASN A 120 -26.28 -8.63 9.54
N GLU A 121 -25.44 -9.50 10.11
CA GLU A 121 -24.81 -9.26 11.42
C GLU A 121 -23.34 -9.67 11.41
N ILE A 122 -22.49 -8.78 11.92
CA ILE A 122 -21.04 -8.95 11.96
C ILE A 122 -20.50 -8.64 13.35
N ASN A 123 -19.43 -9.33 13.75
CA ASN A 123 -18.61 -8.96 14.89
C ASN A 123 -17.34 -8.30 14.35
N HIS A 124 -17.22 -6.97 14.52
CA HIS A 124 -16.16 -6.18 13.90
C HIS A 124 -14.97 -6.00 14.85
N PHE A 125 -13.73 -6.09 14.33
CA PHE A 125 -12.52 -6.03 15.16
C PHE A 125 -12.40 -4.75 15.99
N SER A 126 -13.06 -3.68 15.55
CA SER A 126 -13.09 -2.37 16.23
C SER A 126 -14.18 -2.22 17.28
N HIS A 127 -15.03 -3.24 17.46
CA HIS A 127 -16.14 -3.26 18.41
C HIS A 127 -16.51 -4.72 18.67
N GLU A 128 -15.61 -5.46 19.32
CA GLU A 128 -15.75 -6.92 19.49
C GLU A 128 -16.77 -7.27 20.60
N GLU A 129 -17.08 -6.32 21.49
CA GLU A 129 -17.99 -6.53 22.62
C GLU A 129 -19.44 -6.77 22.18
N HIS A 130 -19.85 -6.20 21.03
CA HIS A 130 -21.21 -6.32 20.51
C HIS A 130 -21.23 -6.53 19.01
N ASP A 131 -22.20 -7.32 18.56
CA ASP A 131 -22.44 -7.51 17.14
C ASP A 131 -23.14 -6.29 16.51
N LEU A 132 -22.73 -5.98 15.29
CA LEU A 132 -23.28 -4.90 14.50
C LEU A 132 -24.28 -5.45 13.48
N ARG A 133 -25.44 -4.81 13.39
CA ARG A 133 -26.49 -5.17 12.43
C ARG A 133 -26.53 -4.21 11.26
N LEU A 134 -26.73 -4.75 10.07
CA LEU A 134 -26.93 -3.98 8.85
C LEU A 134 -28.24 -3.19 8.98
N GLY A 135 -28.14 -1.87 8.99
CA GLY A 135 -29.29 -0.97 8.92
C GLY A 135 -29.80 -0.90 7.48
N VAL A 136 -31.06 -1.27 7.27
CA VAL A 136 -31.72 -1.24 5.95
C VAL A 136 -32.71 -0.06 5.82
N ASP A 137 -32.94 0.70 6.90
CA ASP A 137 -34.12 1.56 6.99
C ASP A 137 -33.86 3.04 6.67
N ASN A 138 -34.75 3.56 5.84
CA ASN A 138 -35.00 4.98 5.54
C ASN A 138 -35.52 5.75 6.76
N VAL A 139 -34.73 5.84 7.84
CA VAL A 139 -35.11 6.63 9.02
C VAL A 139 -34.74 8.09 8.77
N THR A 140 -35.72 8.98 8.86
CA THR A 140 -35.66 10.42 8.55
C THR A 140 -34.75 11.26 9.47
N ASP A 141 -33.81 10.64 10.19
CA ASP A 141 -32.97 11.28 11.22
C ASP A 141 -31.44 11.09 10.96
N PHE A 142 -31.07 10.73 9.73
CA PHE A 142 -29.67 10.51 9.31
C PHE A 142 -28.77 11.74 9.38
N GLU A 143 -29.32 12.95 9.50
CA GLU A 143 -28.52 14.18 9.45
C GLU A 143 -27.55 14.32 10.64
N MET A 144 -27.76 13.56 11.73
CA MET A 144 -26.90 13.61 12.92
C MET A 144 -25.98 12.39 13.10
N MET A 145 -26.26 11.25 12.47
CA MET A 145 -25.44 10.05 12.64
C MET A 145 -24.21 10.07 11.74
N ARG A 146 -23.04 9.85 12.36
CA ARG A 146 -21.74 9.81 11.68
C ARG A 146 -21.12 8.44 11.84
N CYS A 147 -20.41 8.01 10.81
CA CYS A 147 -19.60 6.80 10.87
C CYS A 147 -18.40 7.04 11.80
N ASP A 148 -18.19 6.17 12.78
CA ASP A 148 -17.07 6.24 13.73
C ASP A 148 -15.70 6.07 13.06
N ALA A 149 -15.65 5.43 11.88
CA ALA A 149 -14.42 5.27 11.13
C ALA A 149 -14.04 6.53 10.32
N CYS A 150 -14.96 7.08 9.52
CA CYS A 150 -14.63 8.18 8.58
C CYS A 150 -15.14 9.56 9.01
N ILE A 151 -15.95 9.63 10.08
CA ILE A 151 -16.58 10.85 10.64
C ILE A 151 -17.55 11.55 9.67
N LEU A 152 -17.81 10.95 8.50
CA LEU A 152 -18.80 11.44 7.54
C LEU A 152 -20.21 10.98 7.94
N PRO A 153 -21.25 11.74 7.54
CA PRO A 153 -22.64 11.35 7.77
C PRO A 153 -22.99 10.01 7.11
N LEU A 154 -23.98 9.30 7.65
CA LEU A 154 -24.49 8.02 7.13
C LEU A 154 -25.57 8.17 6.06
N ASN A 155 -25.76 9.38 5.53
CA ASN A 155 -26.84 9.76 4.63
C ASN A 155 -26.80 9.09 3.25
N ASP A 156 -25.69 8.46 2.86
CA ASP A 156 -25.54 7.82 1.55
C ASP A 156 -24.95 6.40 1.69
N GLY A 157 -25.83 5.40 1.76
CA GLY A 157 -25.46 3.99 1.64
C GLY A 157 -25.74 3.08 2.85
N MET A 158 -25.41 1.80 2.69
CA MET A 158 -25.56 0.78 3.73
C MET A 158 -24.58 1.01 4.89
N PHE A 159 -25.06 0.81 6.11
CA PHE A 159 -24.25 0.93 7.32
C PHE A 159 -24.57 -0.17 8.32
N TYR A 160 -23.61 -0.46 9.18
CA TYR A 160 -23.75 -1.31 10.35
C TYR A 160 -23.95 -0.43 11.59
N LYS A 161 -24.86 -0.83 12.47
CA LYS A 161 -25.10 -0.18 13.76
C LYS A 161 -25.05 -1.19 14.91
N CYS A 162 -24.49 -0.79 16.04
CA CYS A 162 -24.64 -1.53 17.28
C CYS A 162 -26.03 -1.30 17.86
N MET A 163 -26.66 -2.34 18.41
CA MET A 163 -27.97 -2.21 19.07
C MET A 163 -27.84 -1.89 20.57
N GLN A 164 -26.62 -1.93 21.11
CA GLN A 164 -26.33 -1.74 22.54
C GLN A 164 -25.59 -0.43 22.83
N CYS A 165 -24.97 0.19 21.83
CA CYS A 165 -24.15 1.40 21.94
C CYS A 165 -24.33 2.31 20.71
N ASP A 166 -23.98 3.58 20.83
CA ASP A 166 -23.91 4.53 19.71
C ASP A 166 -22.62 4.31 18.91
N PHE A 167 -22.58 3.23 18.14
CA PHE A 167 -21.49 2.88 17.25
C PHE A 167 -22.00 2.54 15.86
N PHE A 168 -21.45 3.21 14.85
CA PHE A 168 -21.91 3.16 13.46
C PHE A 168 -20.74 3.08 12.48
N LEU A 169 -20.85 2.21 11.48
CA LEU A 169 -19.88 2.11 10.39
C LEU A 169 -20.60 2.07 9.05
N HIS A 170 -20.15 2.85 8.06
CA HIS A 170 -20.52 2.53 6.67
C HIS A 170 -20.08 1.10 6.35
N LYS A 171 -20.84 0.39 5.52
CA LYS A 171 -20.47 -0.95 5.06
C LYS A 171 -19.08 -0.98 4.42
N VAL A 172 -18.74 0.06 3.66
CA VAL A 172 -17.40 0.23 3.07
C VAL A 172 -16.32 0.46 4.12
N CYS A 173 -16.62 1.15 5.22
CA CYS A 173 -15.68 1.40 6.31
C CYS A 173 -15.43 0.13 7.13
N ALA A 174 -16.46 -0.70 7.34
CA ALA A 174 -16.33 -1.99 8.00
C ALA A 174 -15.47 -2.98 7.19
N ASN A 175 -15.34 -2.79 5.88
CA ASN A 175 -14.54 -3.65 5.00
C ASN A 175 -13.09 -3.17 4.81
N LEU A 176 -12.65 -2.14 5.54
CA LEU A 176 -11.29 -1.63 5.39
C LEU A 176 -10.26 -2.65 5.88
N PRO A 177 -9.21 -2.93 5.09
CA PRO A 177 -8.21 -3.92 5.46
C PRO A 177 -7.42 -3.46 6.68
N ARG A 178 -7.07 -4.41 7.56
CA ARG A 178 -6.30 -4.10 8.79
C ARG A 178 -4.86 -3.67 8.51
N LYS A 179 -4.31 -4.05 7.34
CA LYS A 179 -3.01 -3.59 6.86
C LYS A 179 -3.11 -3.15 5.40
N LYS A 180 -2.47 -2.05 5.04
CA LYS A 180 -2.52 -1.50 3.67
C LYS A 180 -1.23 -0.78 3.28
N ARG A 181 -0.78 -0.94 2.04
CA ARG A 181 0.26 -0.07 1.46
C ARG A 181 -0.36 1.23 0.96
N HIS A 182 0.33 2.34 1.18
CA HIS A 182 -0.15 3.64 0.75
C HIS A 182 0.86 4.31 -0.18
N VAL A 183 0.40 4.92 -1.27
CA VAL A 183 1.26 5.50 -2.31
C VAL A 183 2.18 6.63 -1.85
N LEU A 184 1.89 7.25 -0.70
CA LEU A 184 2.70 8.31 -0.08
C LEU A 184 3.62 7.81 1.05
N HIS A 185 3.66 6.51 1.33
CA HIS A 185 4.46 5.95 2.41
C HIS A 185 5.03 4.58 2.05
N ASN A 186 6.30 4.33 2.36
CA ASN A 186 7.00 3.15 1.83
C ASN A 186 6.67 1.86 2.60
N HIS A 187 6.31 1.98 3.88
CA HIS A 187 5.93 0.82 4.70
C HIS A 187 4.45 0.48 4.58
N LYS A 188 4.12 -0.77 4.94
CA LYS A 188 2.74 -1.19 5.15
C LYS A 188 2.21 -0.52 6.43
N LEU A 189 1.04 0.07 6.34
CA LEU A 189 0.39 0.77 7.43
C LEU A 189 -0.62 -0.14 8.12
N ASN A 190 -0.81 0.04 9.42
CA ASN A 190 -1.78 -0.71 10.23
C ASN A 190 -2.97 0.18 10.54
N LEU A 191 -4.18 -0.36 10.40
CA LEU A 191 -5.41 0.32 10.80
C LEU A 191 -5.47 0.37 12.33
N GLN A 192 -5.53 1.59 12.88
CA GLN A 192 -5.62 1.89 14.30
C GLN A 192 -7.01 2.43 14.63
N VAL A 193 -7.54 1.94 15.74
CA VAL A 193 -8.84 2.29 16.31
C VAL A 193 -8.59 2.63 17.78
N ASP A 194 -8.84 3.88 18.18
CA ASP A 194 -8.67 4.32 19.56
C ASP A 194 -10.00 4.17 20.33
N TYR A 195 -10.14 3.07 21.09
CA TYR A 195 -11.38 2.67 21.77
C TYR A 195 -11.83 3.60 22.91
N CYS A 196 -10.94 4.42 23.47
CA CYS A 196 -11.21 5.11 24.75
C CYS A 196 -10.94 6.61 24.75
N LYS A 197 -10.64 7.23 23.60
CA LYS A 197 -10.48 8.69 23.54
C LYS A 197 -11.14 9.24 22.28
N ARG A 198 -12.40 9.68 22.39
CA ARG A 198 -12.97 10.68 21.47
C ARG A 198 -12.12 11.96 21.38
N ASP A 199 -11.06 12.09 22.20
CA ASP A 199 -10.05 13.15 22.23
C ASP A 199 -8.72 12.84 21.50
N SER A 200 -8.53 11.67 20.86
CA SER A 200 -7.29 11.41 20.09
C SER A 200 -7.33 12.07 18.71
N LEU A 201 -7.49 13.39 18.70
CA LEU A 201 -7.36 14.22 17.51
C LEU A 201 -5.97 14.00 16.90
N PHE A 202 -5.91 13.66 15.62
CA PHE A 202 -4.65 13.54 14.89
C PHE A 202 -4.71 14.31 13.57
N GLN A 203 -3.57 14.79 13.11
CA GLN A 203 -3.44 15.39 11.80
C GLN A 203 -3.08 14.33 10.75
N CYS A 204 -3.87 14.24 9.69
CA CYS A 204 -3.58 13.36 8.56
C CYS A 204 -2.35 13.84 7.79
N PHE A 205 -1.36 12.98 7.60
CA PHE A 205 -0.17 13.31 6.81
C PHE A 205 -0.47 13.58 5.34
N ALA A 206 -1.52 12.97 4.78
CA ALA A 206 -1.88 13.11 3.37
C ALA A 206 -2.65 14.41 3.08
N CYS A 207 -3.77 14.67 3.78
CA CYS A 207 -4.62 15.84 3.52
C CYS A 207 -4.38 17.01 4.49
N LYS A 208 -3.57 16.83 5.53
CA LYS A 208 -3.27 17.83 6.58
C LYS A 208 -4.48 18.27 7.42
N GLN A 209 -5.63 17.62 7.26
CA GLN A 209 -6.81 17.84 8.10
C GLN A 209 -6.69 17.09 9.42
N PHE A 210 -7.45 17.55 10.42
CA PHE A 210 -7.56 16.86 11.70
C PHE A 210 -8.78 15.93 11.70
N SER A 211 -8.65 14.76 12.32
CA SER A 211 -9.71 13.77 12.46
C SER A 211 -9.61 13.04 13.79
N THR A 212 -10.73 12.47 14.21
CA THR A 212 -10.90 11.60 15.38
C THR A 212 -11.31 10.18 15.00
N GLY A 213 -11.49 9.90 13.70
CA GLY A 213 -11.88 8.58 13.20
C GLY A 213 -10.71 7.60 13.13
N PHE A 214 -10.90 6.51 12.40
CA PHE A 214 -9.85 5.50 12.23
C PHE A 214 -8.71 6.06 11.38
N ARG A 215 -7.51 5.51 11.58
CA ARG A 215 -6.30 5.92 10.86
C ARG A 215 -5.39 4.76 10.51
N TYR A 216 -4.69 4.88 9.40
CA TYR A 216 -3.56 4.03 9.06
C TYR A 216 -2.28 4.62 9.65
N GLU A 217 -1.57 3.83 10.47
CA GLU A 217 -0.36 4.25 11.16
C GLU A 217 0.81 3.33 10.80
N CYS A 218 1.97 3.95 10.59
CA CYS A 218 3.23 3.23 10.46
C CYS A 218 3.78 2.95 11.86
N LEU A 219 4.19 1.71 12.13
CA LEU A 219 4.77 1.34 13.43
C LEU A 219 6.28 1.61 13.51
N THR A 220 6.95 1.82 12.39
CA THR A 220 8.40 2.07 12.32
C THR A 220 8.77 3.55 12.34
N TYR A 221 7.89 4.43 11.83
CA TYR A 221 8.09 5.88 11.77
C TYR A 221 6.80 6.62 12.13
N ILE A 222 6.92 7.90 12.52
CA ILE A 222 5.76 8.77 12.81
C ILE A 222 5.04 9.12 11.50
N TYR A 223 4.16 8.25 11.01
CA TYR A 223 3.25 8.50 9.88
C TYR A 223 1.83 8.08 10.28
N ARG A 224 0.86 9.00 10.11
CA ARG A 224 -0.57 8.79 10.37
C ARG A 224 -1.41 9.30 9.20
N GLY A 225 -2.12 8.43 8.51
CA GLY A 225 -3.05 8.80 7.43
C GLY A 225 -4.49 8.50 7.80
N GLU A 226 -5.42 9.39 7.50
CA GLU A 226 -6.85 9.09 7.59
C GLU A 226 -7.25 8.00 6.58
N ILE A 227 -8.18 7.13 6.95
CA ILE A 227 -8.66 6.04 6.09
C ILE A 227 -9.19 6.51 4.73
N LYS A 228 -9.77 7.72 4.66
CA LYS A 228 -10.33 8.30 3.43
C LYS A 228 -9.26 8.81 2.47
N CYS A 229 -8.03 8.99 2.94
CA CYS A 229 -6.90 9.38 2.12
C CYS A 229 -6.10 8.18 1.62
N GLY A 230 -6.51 6.95 1.98
CA GLY A 230 -5.79 5.71 1.74
C GLY A 230 -6.10 5.05 0.42
#